data_AF-A0A7W0QQY6-F1
#
_entry.id   AF-A0A7W0QQY6-F1
#
_cell.length_a   1.000
_cell.length_b   1.000
_cell.length_c   1.000
_cell.angle_alpha   90.00
_cell.angle_beta   90.00
_cell.angle_gamma   90.00
#
_symmetry.space_group_name_H-M   'P 1'
#
loop_
_entity.id
_entity.type
_entity.pdbx_description
1 polymer ?
#
loop_
_entity_poly.entity_id
_entity_poly.type
_entity_poly.pdbx_seq_one_letter_code
_entity_poly.pdbx_strand_id
1 'polypeptide(L)'
;MTDEHRPSPASQSRPREMSMAHFHVRMTGLFLLVLLVGVAGGLLVGRATYGAEANADASFGDLDAVTGVLTDNYYYRPTDQREQEGFVDSLEQHAISGMLTSLNDDYTRYLLPADAQVAAEQLEGEYGGIGVTLRSVDGLVSVARVGPDTPASRAGIKAGDLVERIDNRPVGSITENLDGIDLRGPVGSTVSLTVVHYPASMSTQVAIEREAIVVHPVAWEMIPDTDYLRIEIDIFGDRTTQELDEAIA
;
A
#
# COMPACT_ATOMS: atom_id res chain seq x y z
N MET A 1 -67.40 -94.87 16.43
CA MET A 1 -66.71 -93.68 15.90
C MET A 1 -67.72 -92.54 16.02
N THR A 2 -67.65 -91.80 17.13
CA THR A 2 -67.02 -90.46 17.24
C THR A 2 -67.95 -89.40 16.64
N ASP A 3 -68.25 -88.27 17.26
CA ASP A 3 -67.55 -87.56 18.32
C ASP A 3 -68.51 -86.52 18.92
N GLU A 4 -68.45 -86.33 20.23
CA GLU A 4 -69.12 -85.26 20.95
C GLU A 4 -68.00 -84.40 21.54
N HIS A 5 -67.85 -83.14 21.11
CA HIS A 5 -66.99 -82.18 21.83
C HIS A 5 -67.53 -80.75 21.82
N ARG A 6 -67.57 -80.22 23.05
CA ARG A 6 -68.21 -79.00 23.56
C ARG A 6 -67.66 -77.67 22.99
N PRO A 7 -68.43 -76.57 23.07
CA PRO A 7 -67.90 -75.23 22.88
C PRO A 7 -67.16 -74.71 24.13
N SER A 8 -66.12 -73.89 23.91
CA SER A 8 -65.27 -73.23 24.93
C SER A 8 -65.79 -71.81 25.26
N PRO A 9 -65.54 -71.24 26.46
CA PRO A 9 -66.25 -70.05 26.95
C PRO A 9 -65.59 -68.72 26.54
N ALA A 10 -66.42 -67.67 26.48
CA ALA A 10 -66.03 -66.30 26.16
C ALA A 10 -65.12 -65.67 27.23
N SER A 11 -64.02 -65.05 26.80
CA SER A 11 -63.09 -64.27 27.62
C SER A 11 -63.43 -62.78 27.56
N GLN A 12 -63.78 -62.18 28.70
CA GLN A 12 -63.98 -60.73 28.86
C GLN A 12 -62.65 -59.97 28.67
N SER A 13 -62.68 -58.88 27.89
CA SER A 13 -61.54 -57.98 27.68
C SER A 13 -61.53 -56.85 28.71
N ARG A 14 -60.39 -56.65 29.39
CA ARG A 14 -60.10 -55.43 30.18
C ARG A 14 -59.75 -54.27 29.23
N PRO A 15 -60.10 -53.00 29.54
CA PRO A 15 -59.80 -51.88 28.67
C PRO A 15 -58.29 -51.62 28.59
N ARG A 16 -57.78 -51.39 27.37
CA ARG A 16 -56.38 -51.01 27.10
C ARG A 16 -56.14 -49.56 27.54
N GLU A 17 -55.33 -49.35 28.56
CA GLU A 17 -54.64 -48.06 28.74
C GLU A 17 -53.67 -47.87 27.56
N MET A 18 -53.90 -46.84 26.74
CA MET A 18 -52.95 -46.46 25.71
C MET A 18 -51.77 -45.74 26.35
N SER A 19 -50.59 -46.36 26.27
CA SER A 19 -49.33 -45.81 26.77
C SER A 19 -48.96 -44.48 26.09
N MET A 20 -48.98 -43.40 26.88
CA MET A 20 -48.63 -42.00 26.54
C MET A 20 -47.24 -41.83 25.89
N ALA A 21 -46.35 -42.82 26.03
CA ALA A 21 -44.98 -42.76 25.51
C ALA A 21 -44.91 -42.76 23.98
N HIS A 22 -45.78 -43.51 23.31
CA HIS A 22 -45.80 -43.56 21.84
C HIS A 22 -46.35 -42.28 21.21
N PHE A 23 -47.21 -41.56 21.95
CA PHE A 23 -47.76 -40.28 21.50
C PHE A 23 -46.69 -39.19 21.49
N HIS A 24 -45.86 -39.10 22.54
CA HIS A 24 -44.78 -38.12 22.61
C HIS A 24 -43.71 -38.36 21.55
N VAL A 25 -43.25 -39.59 21.36
CA VAL A 25 -42.22 -39.92 20.35
C VAL A 25 -42.69 -39.60 18.92
N ARG A 26 -43.97 -39.89 18.61
CA ARG A 26 -44.55 -39.56 17.30
C ARG A 26 -44.72 -38.06 17.09
N MET A 27 -45.07 -37.33 18.15
CA MET A 27 -45.22 -35.88 18.11
C MET A 27 -43.88 -35.16 17.97
N THR A 28 -42.82 -35.62 18.66
CA THR A 28 -41.46 -35.09 18.50
C THR A 28 -40.91 -35.36 17.09
N GLY A 29 -41.16 -36.55 16.53
CA GLY A 29 -40.76 -36.88 15.16
C GLY A 29 -41.43 -36.00 14.11
N LEU A 30 -42.73 -35.73 14.25
CA LEU A 30 -43.45 -34.83 13.33
C LEU A 30 -42.95 -33.38 13.42
N PHE A 31 -42.65 -32.91 14.63
CA PHE A 31 -42.11 -31.57 14.84
C PHE A 31 -40.74 -31.38 14.17
N LEU A 32 -39.84 -32.37 14.29
CA LEU A 32 -38.53 -32.33 13.64
C LEU A 32 -38.64 -32.37 12.11
N LEU A 33 -39.60 -33.12 11.56
CA LEU A 33 -39.85 -33.14 10.12
C LEU A 33 -40.31 -31.78 9.58
N VAL A 34 -41.26 -31.13 10.28
CA VAL A 34 -41.75 -29.79 9.90
C VAL A 34 -40.64 -28.75 9.99
N LEU A 35 -39.79 -28.82 11.03
CA LEU A 35 -38.64 -27.94 11.17
C LEU A 35 -37.64 -28.13 10.02
N LEU A 36 -37.36 -29.38 9.63
CA LEU A 36 -36.42 -29.68 8.55
C LEU A 36 -36.94 -29.20 7.18
N VAL A 37 -38.24 -29.36 6.92
CA VAL A 37 -38.89 -28.83 5.71
C VAL A 37 -38.88 -27.30 5.72
N GLY A 38 -39.13 -26.66 6.87
CA GLY A 38 -39.06 -25.21 7.01
C GLY A 38 -37.65 -24.65 6.76
N VAL A 39 -36.61 -25.30 7.29
CA VAL A 39 -35.22 -24.91 7.06
C VAL A 39 -34.81 -25.12 5.60
N ALA A 40 -35.15 -26.27 5.01
CA ALA A 40 -34.86 -26.55 3.60
C ALA A 40 -35.59 -25.58 2.66
N GLY A 41 -36.86 -25.28 2.94
CA GLY A 41 -37.64 -24.28 2.21
C GLY A 41 -37.08 -22.87 2.35
N GLY A 42 -36.69 -22.48 3.57
CA GLY A 42 -36.04 -21.19 3.84
C GLY A 42 -34.71 -21.03 3.10
N LEU A 43 -33.88 -22.07 3.04
CA LEU A 43 -32.62 -22.05 2.28
C LEU A 43 -32.85 -21.98 0.77
N LEU A 44 -33.86 -22.68 0.25
CA LEU A 44 -34.22 -22.64 -1.17
C LEU A 44 -34.78 -21.29 -1.60
N VAL A 45 -35.72 -20.74 -0.83
CA VAL A 45 -36.26 -19.39 -1.06
C VAL A 45 -35.14 -18.37 -0.90
N GLY A 46 -34.31 -18.50 0.14
CA GLY A 46 -33.16 -17.64 0.36
C GLY A 46 -32.19 -17.62 -0.82
N ARG A 47 -31.88 -18.79 -1.39
CA ARG A 47 -31.11 -18.90 -2.64
C ARG A 47 -31.82 -18.31 -3.85
N ALA A 48 -33.13 -18.46 -3.97
CA ALA A 48 -33.89 -17.96 -5.12
C ALA A 48 -34.13 -16.44 -5.07
N THR A 49 -34.26 -15.85 -3.88
CA THR A 49 -34.56 -14.42 -3.69
C THR A 49 -33.33 -13.59 -3.38
N TYR A 50 -32.36 -14.13 -2.62
CA TYR A 50 -31.12 -13.44 -2.23
C TYR A 50 -29.87 -14.00 -2.91
N GLY A 51 -29.93 -15.17 -3.56
CA GLY A 51 -28.77 -15.76 -4.25
C GLY A 51 -28.47 -15.17 -5.63
N ALA A 52 -29.14 -14.08 -6.01
CA ALA A 52 -28.98 -13.39 -7.28
C ALA A 52 -28.62 -11.90 -7.12
N GLU A 53 -28.03 -11.51 -6.00
CA GLU A 53 -27.07 -10.40 -6.02
C GLU A 53 -25.72 -10.98 -6.42
N ALA A 54 -25.59 -11.30 -7.71
CA ALA A 54 -24.29 -11.37 -8.31
C ALA A 54 -23.70 -9.97 -8.16
N ASN A 55 -22.66 -9.83 -7.33
CA ASN A 55 -21.74 -8.71 -7.49
C ASN A 55 -21.47 -8.65 -8.99
N ALA A 56 -21.77 -7.51 -9.62
CA ALA A 56 -21.11 -7.17 -10.87
C ALA A 56 -19.65 -6.92 -10.49
N ASP A 57 -18.93 -7.99 -10.14
CA ASP A 57 -17.49 -7.97 -10.00
C ASP A 57 -17.02 -7.48 -11.37
N ALA A 58 -16.43 -6.29 -11.38
CA ALA A 58 -15.63 -5.87 -12.53
C ALA A 58 -14.63 -7.01 -12.75
N SER A 59 -14.82 -7.76 -13.84
CA SER A 59 -14.00 -8.93 -14.12
C SER A 59 -12.65 -8.43 -14.61
N PHE A 60 -11.68 -8.39 -13.71
CA PHE A 60 -10.28 -8.11 -14.01
C PHE A 60 -9.52 -9.34 -14.53
N GLY A 61 -10.23 -10.36 -15.03
CA GLY A 61 -9.62 -11.62 -15.47
C GLY A 61 -8.53 -11.48 -16.54
N ASP A 62 -8.61 -10.45 -17.39
CA ASP A 62 -7.53 -10.15 -18.34
C ASP A 62 -6.27 -9.62 -17.64
N LEU A 63 -6.41 -8.82 -16.57
CA LEU A 63 -5.29 -8.40 -15.74
C LEU A 63 -4.69 -9.61 -15.00
N ASP A 64 -5.51 -10.48 -14.44
CA ASP A 64 -5.03 -11.70 -13.76
C ASP A 64 -4.25 -12.60 -14.72
N ALA A 65 -4.73 -12.76 -15.95
CA ALA A 65 -4.06 -13.54 -16.98
C ALA A 65 -2.70 -12.93 -17.36
N VAL A 66 -2.63 -11.61 -17.56
CA VAL A 66 -1.38 -10.90 -17.87
C VAL A 66 -0.40 -10.98 -16.70
N THR A 67 -0.87 -10.74 -15.47
CA THR A 67 -0.05 -10.87 -14.26
C THR A 67 0.52 -12.28 -14.14
N GLY A 68 -0.30 -13.32 -14.33
CA GLY A 68 0.16 -14.72 -14.34
C GLY A 68 1.23 -15.00 -15.39
N VAL A 69 1.06 -14.49 -16.61
CA VAL A 69 2.09 -14.63 -17.65
C VAL A 69 3.40 -13.96 -17.25
N LEU A 70 3.33 -12.76 -16.65
CA LEU A 70 4.52 -12.04 -16.19
C LEU A 70 5.19 -12.76 -15.01
N THR A 71 4.44 -13.22 -14.02
CA THR A 71 5.00 -13.94 -12.85
C THR A 71 5.63 -15.28 -13.24
N ASP A 72 5.08 -15.95 -14.26
CA ASP A 72 5.56 -17.28 -14.64
C ASP A 72 6.68 -17.25 -15.69
N ASN A 73 6.64 -16.28 -16.62
CA ASN A 73 7.46 -16.30 -17.83
C ASN A 73 8.42 -15.11 -17.98
N TYR A 74 8.31 -14.07 -17.15
CA TYR A 74 9.20 -12.91 -17.26
C TYR A 74 10.65 -13.32 -16.93
N TYR A 75 11.58 -12.96 -17.83
CA TYR A 75 12.98 -13.36 -17.73
C TYR A 75 13.66 -12.88 -16.45
N TYR A 76 13.30 -11.68 -15.96
CA TYR A 76 13.85 -11.08 -14.74
C TYR A 76 12.94 -11.26 -13.52
N ARG A 77 12.06 -12.27 -13.52
CA ARG A 77 11.22 -12.54 -12.34
C ARG A 77 12.09 -12.89 -11.12
N PRO A 78 11.73 -12.40 -9.92
CA PRO A 78 12.46 -12.79 -8.72
C PRO A 78 12.29 -14.26 -8.38
N THR A 79 13.31 -14.86 -7.78
CA THR A 79 13.30 -16.27 -7.33
C THR A 79 13.10 -16.41 -5.82
N ASP A 80 13.40 -15.36 -5.05
CA ASP A 80 13.09 -15.28 -3.63
C ASP A 80 11.60 -14.99 -3.42
N GLN A 81 10.99 -15.65 -2.43
CA GLN A 81 9.56 -15.54 -2.17
C GLN A 81 9.14 -14.12 -1.77
N ARG A 82 9.94 -13.40 -0.97
CA ARG A 82 9.58 -12.03 -0.56
C ARG A 82 9.68 -11.07 -1.73
N GLU A 83 10.68 -11.26 -2.57
CA GLU A 83 10.84 -10.45 -3.78
C GLU A 83 9.72 -10.73 -4.80
N GLN A 84 9.20 -11.96 -4.86
CA GLN A 84 8.04 -12.30 -5.68
C GLN A 84 6.77 -11.59 -5.22
N GLU A 85 6.50 -11.57 -3.92
CA GLU A 85 5.36 -10.82 -3.36
C GLU A 85 5.46 -9.33 -3.73
N GLY A 86 6.62 -8.71 -3.50
CA GLY A 86 6.85 -7.31 -3.87
C GLY A 86 6.78 -7.04 -5.38
N PHE A 87 7.15 -8.02 -6.21
CA PHE A 87 7.00 -7.93 -7.67
C PHE A 87 5.54 -7.92 -8.11
N VAL A 88 4.70 -8.79 -7.51
CA VAL A 88 3.25 -8.82 -7.79
C VAL A 88 2.60 -7.52 -7.34
N ASP A 89 2.90 -7.06 -6.11
CA ASP A 89 2.40 -5.78 -5.60
C ASP A 89 2.76 -4.62 -6.53
N SER A 90 3.99 -4.62 -7.06
CA SER A 90 4.44 -3.62 -8.03
C SER A 90 3.62 -3.68 -9.32
N LEU A 91 3.35 -4.87 -9.88
CA LEU A 91 2.53 -5.01 -11.08
C LEU A 91 1.11 -4.49 -10.86
N GLU A 92 0.49 -4.79 -9.72
CA GLU A 92 -0.85 -4.32 -9.38
C GLU A 92 -0.92 -2.79 -9.25
N GLN A 93 0.03 -2.20 -8.51
CA GLN A 93 0.12 -0.75 -8.34
C GLN A 93 0.30 -0.01 -9.68
N HIS A 94 1.16 -0.52 -10.56
CA HIS A 94 1.37 0.06 -11.89
C HIS A 94 0.18 -0.19 -12.83
N ALA A 95 -0.55 -1.30 -12.68
CA ALA A 95 -1.80 -1.53 -13.40
C ALA A 95 -2.87 -0.50 -13.01
N ILE A 96 -3.02 -0.20 -11.71
CA ILE A 96 -3.91 0.85 -11.22
C ILE A 96 -3.52 2.21 -11.82
N SER A 97 -2.25 2.59 -11.75
CA SER A 97 -1.75 3.82 -12.35
C SER A 97 -2.06 3.90 -13.85
N GLY A 98 -1.84 2.81 -14.60
CA GLY A 98 -2.14 2.73 -16.03
C GLY A 98 -3.63 2.88 -16.34
N MET A 99 -4.50 2.26 -15.53
CA MET A 99 -5.96 2.42 -15.67
C MET A 99 -6.40 3.86 -15.47
N LEU A 100 -5.84 4.56 -14.47
CA LEU A 100 -6.20 5.97 -14.21
C LEU A 100 -5.71 6.91 -15.32
N THR A 101 -4.55 6.64 -15.94
CA THR A 101 -4.08 7.41 -17.11
C THR A 101 -5.09 7.41 -18.26
N SER A 102 -5.87 6.34 -18.41
CA SER A 102 -6.91 6.26 -19.46
C SER A 102 -8.06 7.25 -19.29
N LEU A 103 -8.24 7.81 -18.09
CA LEU A 103 -9.25 8.83 -17.80
C LEU A 103 -8.94 10.16 -18.49
N ASN A 104 -7.70 10.38 -18.91
CA ASN A 104 -7.22 11.62 -19.50
C ASN A 104 -7.60 12.84 -18.62
N ASP A 105 -7.50 12.66 -17.30
CA ASP A 105 -7.71 13.66 -16.28
C ASP A 105 -6.37 13.95 -15.60
N ASP A 106 -5.84 15.14 -15.83
CA ASP A 106 -4.52 15.56 -15.33
C ASP A 106 -4.42 15.58 -13.80
N TYR A 107 -5.56 15.57 -13.10
CA TYR A 107 -5.62 15.64 -11.64
C TYR A 107 -5.83 14.28 -10.97
N THR A 108 -6.17 13.24 -11.73
CA THR A 108 -6.40 11.91 -11.19
C THR A 108 -5.16 11.04 -11.39
N ARG A 109 -4.50 10.70 -10.28
CA ARG A 109 -3.34 9.80 -10.26
C ARG A 109 -3.37 8.89 -9.05
N TYR A 110 -2.82 7.71 -9.20
CA TYR A 110 -2.46 6.85 -8.08
C TYR A 110 -1.05 7.24 -7.61
N LEU A 111 -0.87 7.35 -6.30
CA LEU A 111 0.45 7.54 -5.71
C LEU A 111 0.98 6.17 -5.30
N LEU A 112 2.10 5.76 -5.89
CA LEU A 112 2.85 4.62 -5.39
C LEU A 112 3.28 4.89 -3.94
N PRO A 113 3.48 3.86 -3.10
CA PRO A 113 3.86 4.06 -1.70
C PRO A 113 5.05 5.01 -1.50
N ALA A 114 6.08 4.90 -2.34
CA ALA A 114 7.25 5.79 -2.31
C ALA A 114 6.88 7.24 -2.66
N ASP A 115 6.06 7.45 -3.69
CA ASP A 115 5.61 8.79 -4.10
C ASP A 115 4.70 9.43 -3.04
N ALA A 116 3.83 8.62 -2.43
CA ALA A 116 2.93 9.04 -1.37
C ALA A 116 3.73 9.50 -0.14
N GLN A 117 4.79 8.76 0.20
CA GLN A 117 5.71 9.15 1.27
C GLN A 117 6.42 10.47 0.96
N VAL A 118 6.97 10.63 -0.26
CA VAL A 118 7.62 11.88 -0.67
C VAL A 118 6.64 13.06 -0.64
N ALA A 119 5.39 12.86 -1.07
CA ALA A 119 4.36 13.89 -1.02
C ALA A 119 3.99 14.29 0.42
N ALA A 120 3.86 13.31 1.32
CA ALA A 120 3.61 13.57 2.75
C ALA A 120 4.78 14.34 3.39
N GLU A 121 6.01 13.90 3.17
CA GLU A 121 7.23 14.56 3.65
C GLU A 121 7.36 16.02 3.17
N GLN A 122 6.92 16.34 1.95
CA GLN A 122 6.89 17.72 1.46
C GLN A 122 5.90 18.61 2.23
N LEU A 123 4.75 18.06 2.62
CA LEU A 123 3.72 18.78 3.37
C LEU A 123 4.11 18.97 4.84
N GLU A 124 4.70 17.93 5.45
CA GLU A 124 5.23 17.98 6.81
C GLU A 124 6.40 18.97 6.94
N GLY A 125 7.11 19.23 5.82
CA GLY A 125 8.30 20.08 5.80
C GLY A 125 9.52 19.38 6.39
N GLU A 126 9.47 18.06 6.57
CA GLU A 126 10.55 17.25 7.12
C GLU A 126 10.67 15.94 6.35
N TYR A 127 11.89 15.51 6.03
CA TYR A 127 12.10 14.24 5.33
C TYR A 127 13.39 13.55 5.77
N GLY A 128 13.41 12.21 5.71
CA GLY A 128 14.63 11.44 5.96
C GLY A 128 15.57 11.50 4.76
N GLY A 129 16.79 12.04 4.93
CA GLY A 129 17.75 12.17 3.83
C GLY A 129 19.10 12.72 4.26
N ILE A 130 19.91 13.09 3.27
CA ILE A 130 21.26 13.64 3.49
C ILE A 130 21.38 15.15 3.26
N GLY A 131 20.32 15.80 2.75
CA GLY A 131 20.26 17.26 2.57
C GLY A 131 21.03 17.79 1.35
N VAL A 132 21.00 17.07 0.23
CA VAL A 132 21.55 17.56 -1.06
C VAL A 132 20.47 17.62 -2.12
N THR A 133 20.61 18.59 -3.02
CA THR A 133 19.82 18.67 -4.26
C THR A 133 20.75 18.31 -5.42
N LEU A 134 20.36 17.33 -6.23
CA LEU A 134 21.08 16.96 -7.43
C LEU A 134 20.52 17.70 -8.64
N ARG A 135 21.32 17.83 -9.69
CA ARG A 135 20.86 18.26 -11.01
C ARG A 135 21.52 17.43 -12.09
N SER A 136 20.78 17.15 -13.16
CA SER A 136 21.33 16.58 -14.38
C SER A 136 21.68 17.71 -15.36
N VAL A 137 22.92 17.76 -15.83
CA VAL A 137 23.38 18.68 -16.88
C VAL A 137 24.16 17.86 -17.89
N ASP A 138 23.71 17.85 -19.15
CA ASP A 138 24.34 17.13 -20.27
C ASP A 138 24.58 15.63 -20.00
N GLY A 139 23.67 14.99 -19.25
CA GLY A 139 23.76 13.56 -18.90
C GLY A 139 24.70 13.25 -17.72
N LEU A 140 25.32 14.27 -17.12
CA LEU A 140 26.08 14.16 -15.88
C LEU A 140 25.25 14.64 -14.70
N VAL A 141 25.30 13.91 -13.59
CA VAL A 141 24.65 14.31 -12.35
C VAL A 141 25.65 15.03 -11.45
N SER A 142 25.27 16.21 -11.01
CA SER A 142 26.07 17.06 -10.14
C SER A 142 25.28 17.50 -8.92
N VAL A 143 25.96 17.78 -7.83
CA VAL A 143 25.37 18.38 -6.63
C VAL A 143 25.08 19.85 -6.93
N ALA A 144 23.80 20.20 -7.02
CA ALA A 144 23.37 21.58 -7.24
C ALA A 144 23.50 22.41 -5.96
N ARG A 145 23.05 21.85 -4.83
CA ARG A 145 23.05 22.52 -3.52
C ARG A 145 23.28 21.51 -2.41
N VAL A 146 23.98 21.95 -1.37
CA VAL A 146 24.11 21.24 -0.09
C VAL A 146 23.51 22.13 0.99
N GLY A 147 22.54 21.62 1.74
CA GLY A 147 21.93 22.38 2.83
C GLY A 147 22.93 22.63 3.98
N PRO A 148 22.85 23.78 4.67
CA PRO A 148 23.69 24.05 5.83
C PRO A 148 23.38 23.06 6.96
N ASP A 149 24.41 22.65 7.71
CA ASP A 149 24.31 21.69 8.84
C ASP A 149 23.58 20.37 8.51
N THR A 150 23.59 19.96 7.24
CA THR A 150 23.06 18.66 6.81
C THR A 150 24.12 17.54 6.94
N PRO A 151 23.72 16.26 7.00
CA PRO A 151 24.65 15.13 6.98
C PRO A 151 25.65 15.21 5.83
N ALA A 152 25.21 15.58 4.63
CA ALA A 152 26.09 15.71 3.47
C ALA A 152 27.10 16.86 3.61
N SER A 153 26.68 17.99 4.20
CA SER A 153 27.59 19.10 4.50
C SER A 153 28.71 18.66 5.46
N ARG A 154 28.34 17.95 6.54
CA ARG A 154 29.32 17.38 7.50
C ARG A 154 30.20 16.31 6.90
N ALA A 155 29.68 15.53 5.96
CA ALA A 155 30.42 14.51 5.22
C ALA A 155 31.37 15.08 4.15
N GLY A 156 31.36 16.41 3.94
CA GLY A 156 32.28 17.09 3.03
C GLY A 156 31.83 17.14 1.57
N ILE A 157 30.56 16.82 1.29
CA ILE A 157 29.95 16.99 -0.04
C ILE A 157 29.80 18.48 -0.33
N LYS A 158 30.07 18.88 -1.58
CA LYS A 158 30.07 20.28 -2.00
C LYS A 158 29.23 20.47 -3.25
N ALA A 159 28.67 21.67 -3.40
CA ALA A 159 28.05 22.07 -4.65
C ALA A 159 29.09 22.02 -5.78
N GLY A 160 28.70 21.44 -6.91
CA GLY A 160 29.56 21.19 -8.06
C GLY A 160 30.21 19.81 -8.09
N ASP A 161 30.09 19.00 -7.04
CA ASP A 161 30.57 17.61 -7.06
C ASP A 161 29.83 16.79 -8.10
N LEU A 162 30.55 16.01 -8.90
CA LEU A 162 29.95 15.07 -9.85
C LEU A 162 29.64 13.76 -9.14
N VAL A 163 28.40 13.28 -9.24
CA VAL A 163 27.97 12.03 -8.61
C VAL A 163 28.02 10.91 -9.65
N GLU A 164 28.92 9.96 -9.45
CA GLU A 164 29.10 8.82 -10.35
C GLU A 164 28.22 7.64 -9.93
N ARG A 165 28.07 7.42 -8.62
CA ARG A 165 27.32 6.29 -8.05
C ARG A 165 26.58 6.69 -6.77
N ILE A 166 25.40 6.09 -6.59
CA ILE A 166 24.66 6.08 -5.34
C ILE A 166 24.52 4.61 -4.91
N ASP A 167 25.04 4.31 -3.72
CA ASP A 167 25.33 2.96 -3.25
C ASP A 167 26.12 2.15 -4.30
N ASN A 168 25.53 1.05 -4.78
CA ASN A 168 26.11 0.19 -5.79
C ASN A 168 25.55 0.43 -7.21
N ARG A 169 24.80 1.53 -7.41
CA ARG A 169 24.16 1.84 -8.69
C ARG A 169 24.83 3.06 -9.35
N PRO A 170 25.22 2.97 -10.64
CA PRO A 170 25.71 4.13 -11.39
C PRO A 170 24.58 5.13 -11.65
N VAL A 171 24.86 6.43 -11.55
CA VAL A 171 23.80 7.44 -11.68
C VAL A 171 23.24 7.55 -13.09
N GLY A 172 24.02 7.22 -14.11
CA GLY A 172 23.55 7.18 -15.51
C GLY A 172 22.41 6.18 -15.78
N SER A 173 22.13 5.25 -14.87
CA SER A 173 20.97 4.35 -14.95
C SER A 173 19.73 4.84 -14.20
N ILE A 174 19.80 6.00 -13.52
CA ILE A 174 18.78 6.53 -12.58
C ILE A 174 18.00 7.68 -13.24
N THR A 175 17.88 7.68 -14.57
CA THR A 175 17.50 8.82 -15.42
C THR A 175 16.10 9.41 -15.17
N GLU A 176 15.24 8.75 -14.39
CA GLU A 176 13.81 9.10 -14.32
C GLU A 176 13.39 9.82 -13.03
N ASN A 177 14.18 9.80 -11.95
CA ASN A 177 13.75 10.44 -10.69
C ASN A 177 14.91 10.82 -9.73
N LEU A 178 15.81 11.69 -10.19
CA LEU A 178 17.00 12.13 -9.43
C LEU A 178 16.68 12.86 -8.12
N ASP A 179 15.50 13.49 -8.03
CA ASP A 179 15.05 14.21 -6.84
C ASP A 179 14.35 13.31 -5.81
N GLY A 180 13.94 12.10 -6.23
CA GLY A 180 12.91 11.34 -5.53
C GLY A 180 13.37 10.20 -4.63
N ILE A 181 14.33 9.36 -5.03
CA ILE A 181 14.31 7.98 -4.52
C ILE A 181 15.63 7.50 -3.87
N ASP A 182 16.80 7.94 -4.33
CA ASP A 182 18.05 7.28 -3.90
C ASP A 182 18.81 8.02 -2.78
N LEU A 183 18.46 9.27 -2.51
CA LEU A 183 19.07 10.05 -1.42
C LEU A 183 18.17 10.19 -0.19
N ARG A 184 16.86 10.05 -0.39
CA ARG A 184 15.87 9.93 0.69
C ARG A 184 15.85 8.50 1.23
N GLY A 185 15.30 8.32 2.42
CA GLY A 185 15.16 7.02 3.03
C GLY A 185 15.03 7.10 4.55
N PRO A 186 14.89 5.95 5.21
CA PRO A 186 14.68 5.91 6.66
C PRO A 186 15.79 6.64 7.41
N VAL A 187 15.42 7.47 8.39
CA VAL A 187 16.37 8.10 9.31
C VAL A 187 17.22 7.02 10.00
N GLY A 188 18.53 7.24 10.08
CA GLY A 188 19.51 6.29 10.61
C GLY A 188 20.00 5.25 9.59
N SER A 189 19.43 5.18 8.39
CA SER A 189 20.00 4.36 7.31
C SER A 189 21.21 5.05 6.67
N THR A 190 22.12 4.27 6.08
CA THR A 190 23.30 4.81 5.39
C THR A 190 23.11 4.81 3.88
N VAL A 191 23.64 5.84 3.21
CA VAL A 191 23.83 5.90 1.76
C VAL A 191 25.30 6.13 1.45
N SER A 192 25.81 5.47 0.41
CA SER A 192 27.17 5.67 -0.07
C SER A 192 27.17 6.47 -1.38
N LEU A 193 27.78 7.65 -1.40
CA LEU A 193 27.98 8.43 -2.61
C LEU A 193 29.41 8.27 -3.15
N THR A 194 29.55 7.97 -4.43
CA THR A 194 30.83 8.10 -5.14
C THR A 194 30.84 9.41 -5.89
N VAL A 195 31.68 10.35 -5.46
CA VAL A 195 31.75 11.71 -5.99
C VAL A 195 33.13 12.09 -6.51
N VAL A 196 33.18 12.99 -7.49
CA VAL A 196 34.41 13.62 -7.98
C VAL A 196 34.34 15.10 -7.64
N HIS A 197 35.26 15.55 -6.78
CA HIS A 197 35.40 16.96 -6.41
C HIS A 197 36.19 17.69 -7.51
N TYR A 198 35.61 18.68 -8.19
CA TYR A 198 36.38 19.49 -9.14
C TYR A 198 37.42 20.37 -8.40
N PRO A 199 38.67 20.52 -8.90
CA PRO A 199 39.25 20.00 -10.14
C PRO A 199 39.98 18.64 -10.00
N ALA A 200 39.80 17.92 -8.89
CA ALA A 200 40.41 16.62 -8.69
C ALA A 200 39.85 15.59 -9.69
N SER A 201 40.69 14.63 -10.07
CA SER A 201 40.36 13.59 -11.06
C SER A 201 40.05 12.23 -10.43
N MET A 202 40.11 12.12 -9.11
CA MET A 202 39.89 10.86 -8.37
C MET A 202 38.55 10.88 -7.66
N SER A 203 37.77 9.82 -7.86
CA SER A 203 36.51 9.60 -7.17
C SER A 203 36.76 9.26 -5.70
N THR A 204 35.93 9.81 -4.82
CA THR A 204 35.92 9.52 -3.39
C THR A 204 34.58 8.91 -3.03
N GLN A 205 34.60 7.81 -2.29
CA GLN A 205 33.39 7.21 -1.73
C GLN A 205 33.15 7.78 -0.34
N VAL A 206 31.94 8.29 -0.10
CA VAL A 206 31.52 8.92 1.15
C VAL A 206 30.27 8.20 1.64
N ALA A 207 30.36 7.58 2.82
CA ALA A 207 29.20 7.00 3.50
C ALA A 207 28.56 8.07 4.40
N ILE A 208 27.25 8.24 4.28
CA ILE A 208 26.49 9.30 4.95
C ILE A 208 25.26 8.68 5.59
N GLU A 209 25.09 8.91 6.89
CA GLU A 209 23.88 8.52 7.61
C GLU A 209 22.75 9.51 7.33
N ARG A 210 21.56 9.01 7.02
CA ARG A 210 20.37 9.84 6.79
C ARG A 210 19.86 10.39 8.11
N GLU A 211 19.55 11.67 8.13
CA GLU A 211 18.92 12.35 9.27
C GLU A 211 17.60 12.97 8.82
N ALA A 212 16.80 13.43 9.78
CA ALA A 212 15.65 14.27 9.49
C ALA A 212 16.13 15.62 8.96
N ILE A 213 15.80 15.92 7.70
CA ILE A 213 16.09 17.19 7.05
C ILE A 213 14.84 18.05 7.16
N VAL A 214 14.96 19.15 7.88
CA VAL A 214 13.90 20.16 7.97
C VAL A 214 14.01 21.08 6.77
N VAL A 215 12.90 21.25 6.07
CA VAL A 215 12.71 22.24 5.02
C VAL A 215 11.97 23.42 5.64
N HIS A 216 12.60 24.58 5.60
CA HIS A 216 11.96 25.83 6.03
C HIS A 216 11.18 26.40 4.85
N PRO A 217 9.83 26.33 4.84
CA PRO A 217 9.02 26.87 3.76
C PRO A 217 9.09 28.39 3.64
N VAL A 218 9.49 29.11 4.70
CA VAL A 218 9.50 30.57 4.74
C VAL A 218 10.92 31.09 4.82
N ALA A 219 11.33 31.84 3.79
CA ALA A 219 12.54 32.65 3.81
C ALA A 219 12.17 34.14 3.81
N TRP A 220 12.92 34.97 4.54
CA TRP A 220 12.63 36.39 4.60
C TRP A 220 13.90 37.25 4.68
N GLU A 221 13.81 38.46 4.14
CA GLU A 221 14.87 39.47 4.20
C GLU A 221 14.28 40.89 4.21
N MET A 222 14.92 41.81 4.93
CA MET A 222 14.59 43.24 4.84
C MET A 222 15.19 43.80 3.55
N ILE A 223 14.37 44.48 2.73
CA ILE A 223 14.86 45.11 1.51
C ILE A 223 15.74 46.32 1.91
N PRO A 224 17.02 46.35 1.49
CA PRO A 224 17.94 47.42 1.86
C PRO A 224 17.38 48.81 1.55
N ASP A 225 17.62 49.77 2.45
CA ASP A 225 17.19 51.17 2.33
C ASP A 225 15.65 51.38 2.25
N THR A 226 14.86 50.41 2.73
CA THR A 226 13.40 50.51 2.81
C THR A 226 12.82 49.91 4.10
N ASP A 227 11.54 50.18 4.37
CA ASP A 227 10.77 49.54 5.44
C ASP A 227 9.98 48.30 4.95
N TYR A 228 10.33 47.74 3.79
CA TYR A 228 9.65 46.57 3.23
C TYR A 228 10.36 45.27 3.61
N LEU A 229 9.58 44.32 4.11
CA LEU A 229 9.98 42.92 4.33
C LEU A 229 9.62 42.09 3.09
N ARG A 230 10.59 41.38 2.52
CA ARG A 230 10.35 40.37 1.49
C ARG A 230 10.22 39.02 2.16
N ILE A 231 9.11 38.34 1.89
CA ILE A 231 8.87 36.96 2.35
C ILE A 231 8.67 36.09 1.12
N GLU A 232 9.46 35.02 1.04
CA GLU A 232 9.33 33.97 0.04
C GLU A 232 8.76 32.73 0.72
N ILE A 233 7.69 32.19 0.14
CA ILE A 233 7.06 30.96 0.60
C ILE A 233 7.16 29.95 -0.54
N ASP A 234 8.00 28.94 -0.38
CA ASP A 234 8.23 27.91 -1.40
C ASP A 234 7.11 26.88 -1.44
N ILE A 235 6.57 26.53 -0.27
CA ILE A 235 5.47 25.58 -0.11
C ILE A 235 4.58 25.97 1.06
N PHE A 236 3.28 25.70 0.94
CA PHE A 236 2.31 25.82 2.04
C PHE A 236 2.15 24.44 2.69
N GLY A 237 2.83 24.25 3.82
CA GLY A 237 2.79 23.03 4.62
C GLY A 237 2.57 23.33 6.10
N ASP A 238 2.79 22.32 6.94
CA ASP A 238 2.45 22.36 8.37
C ASP A 238 3.21 23.46 9.13
N ARG A 239 4.45 23.75 8.72
CA ARG A 239 5.33 24.73 9.36
C ARG A 239 5.12 26.17 8.89
N THR A 240 4.49 26.37 7.74
CA THR A 240 4.46 27.69 7.06
C THR A 240 3.83 28.78 7.92
N THR A 241 2.75 28.48 8.64
CA THR A 241 2.06 29.49 9.47
C THR A 241 2.96 29.97 10.62
N GLN A 242 3.58 29.03 11.34
CA GLN A 242 4.47 29.37 12.45
C GLN A 242 5.68 30.18 11.98
N GLU A 243 6.35 29.75 10.91
CA GLU A 243 7.54 30.46 10.40
C GLU A 243 7.19 31.83 9.81
N LEU A 244 5.99 31.98 9.23
CA LEU A 244 5.48 33.28 8.78
C LEU A 244 5.24 34.23 9.97
N ASP A 245 4.61 33.74 11.05
CA ASP A 245 4.40 34.53 12.26
C ASP A 245 5.73 34.99 12.88
N GLU A 246 6.74 34.11 12.90
CA GLU A 246 8.10 34.43 13.35
C GLU A 246 8.79 35.49 12.45
N ALA A 247 8.52 35.50 11.15
CA ALA A 247 9.09 36.46 10.21
C ALA A 247 8.50 37.87 10.33
N ILE A 248 7.23 37.99 10.74
CA ILE A 248 6.50 39.28 10.82
C ILE A 248 6.43 39.87 12.25
N ALA A 249 6.90 39.14 13.26
CA ALA A 249 6.90 39.56 14.67
C ALA A 249 8.02 40.56 15.00
#